data_AF-A0A351QWR9-F1
#
_entry.id   AF-A0A351QWR9-F1
#
_cell.length_a   1.000
_cell.length_b   1.000
_cell.length_c   1.000
_cell.angle_alpha   90.00
_cell.angle_beta   90.00
_cell.angle_gamma   90.00
#
_symmetry.space_group_name_H-M   'P 1'
#
loop_
_entity.id
_entity.type
_entity.pdbx_description
1 polymer ?
#
loop_
_entity_poly.entity_id
_entity_poly.type
_entity_poly.pdbx_seq_one_letter_code
_entity_poly.pdbx_strand_id
1 'polypeptide(L)'
;MKVVVYNRVEEFLKINEKVLLKKEAVNQLILFNAYTNREKDTNNDILFGRVEDEVGASLIFCNVSPYNLLIHNLKEEVNDSIKVLVDYIIENKIDISGINSSKKICEKFIEYYEEKTKCKFHERLAMDVME
;
A
#
# COMPACT_ATOMS: atom_id res chain seq x y z
N MET A 1 2.93 -16.14 5.24
CA MET A 1 2.64 -14.70 5.05
C MET A 1 2.00 -14.52 3.69
N LYS A 2 0.96 -13.70 3.55
CA LYS A 2 0.22 -13.52 2.29
C LYS A 2 -0.35 -12.11 2.18
N VAL A 3 -0.67 -11.70 0.95
CA VAL A 3 -1.52 -10.54 0.70
C VAL A 3 -2.98 -10.94 0.83
N VAL A 4 -3.75 -10.13 1.55
CA VAL A 4 -5.21 -10.21 1.59
C VAL A 4 -5.77 -8.91 1.03
N VAL A 5 -6.51 -9.02 -0.06
CA VAL A 5 -7.30 -7.95 -0.66
C VAL A 5 -8.76 -8.16 -0.31
N TYR A 6 -9.44 -7.08 0.02
CA TYR A 6 -10.87 -7.09 0.35
C TYR A 6 -11.68 -6.85 -0.91
N ASN A 7 -12.85 -7.49 -1.06
CA ASN A 7 -13.69 -7.29 -2.24
C ASN A 7 -14.43 -5.95 -2.21
N ARG A 8 -14.69 -5.42 -1.01
CA ARG A 8 -15.36 -4.13 -0.79
C ARG A 8 -14.54 -3.26 0.15
N VAL A 9 -14.51 -1.95 -0.13
CA VAL A 9 -13.78 -0.99 0.72
C VAL A 9 -14.37 -0.93 2.13
N GLU A 10 -15.68 -1.14 2.28
CA GLU A 10 -16.33 -1.23 3.58
C GLU A 10 -15.79 -2.39 4.45
N GLU A 11 -15.45 -3.53 3.85
CA GLU A 11 -14.87 -4.68 4.57
C GLU A 11 -13.47 -4.33 5.09
N PHE A 12 -12.67 -3.66 4.27
CA PHE A 12 -11.38 -3.13 4.66
C PHE A 12 -11.51 -2.20 5.88
N LEU A 13 -12.45 -1.27 5.86
CA LEU A 13 -12.70 -0.34 6.96
C LEU A 13 -13.13 -1.07 8.23
N LYS A 14 -14.13 -1.96 8.16
CA LYS A 14 -14.62 -2.74 9.31
C LYS A 14 -13.51 -3.43 10.09
N ILE A 15 -12.48 -3.88 9.39
CA ILE A 15 -11.38 -4.66 9.97
C ILE A 15 -10.20 -3.78 10.40
N ASN A 16 -9.84 -2.76 9.62
CA ASN A 16 -8.56 -2.05 9.77
C ASN A 16 -8.70 -0.62 10.28
N GLU A 17 -9.89 -0.02 10.26
CA GLU A 17 -10.11 1.38 10.65
C GLU A 17 -9.61 1.69 12.06
N LYS A 18 -9.95 0.84 13.04
CA LYS A 18 -9.54 1.05 14.43
C LYS A 18 -8.03 1.11 14.61
N VAL A 19 -7.26 0.31 13.86
CA VAL A 19 -5.79 0.35 13.96
C VAL A 19 -5.21 1.55 13.22
N LEU A 20 -5.79 1.93 12.08
CA LEU A 20 -5.37 3.10 11.32
C LEU A 20 -5.58 4.40 12.10
N LEU A 21 -6.72 4.54 12.78
CA LEU A 21 -7.07 5.71 13.59
C LEU A 21 -6.14 5.92 14.79
N LYS A 22 -5.47 4.88 15.31
CA LYS A 22 -4.46 5.05 16.39
C LYS A 22 -3.30 5.96 15.99
N LYS A 23 -3.01 6.04 14.69
CA LYS A 23 -2.00 6.95 14.10
C LYS A 23 -2.62 7.69 12.91
N GLU A 24 -3.77 8.30 13.13
CA GLU A 24 -4.58 8.94 12.08
C GLU A 24 -3.77 9.90 11.21
N ALA A 25 -2.96 10.79 11.79
CA ALA A 25 -2.15 11.74 11.01
C ALA A 25 -1.20 11.07 10.01
N VAL A 26 -0.67 9.89 10.35
CA VAL A 26 0.20 9.10 9.46
C VAL A 26 -0.64 8.37 8.41
N ASN A 27 -1.83 7.91 8.79
CA ASN A 27 -2.72 7.08 7.98
C ASN A 27 -3.79 7.87 7.23
N GLN A 28 -3.75 9.20 7.29
CA GLN A 28 -4.82 10.08 6.82
C GLN A 28 -5.14 9.86 5.33
N LEU A 29 -4.13 9.57 4.50
CA LEU A 29 -4.34 9.34 3.07
C LEU A 29 -5.02 7.98 2.80
N ILE A 30 -4.69 6.93 3.58
CA ILE A 30 -5.35 5.62 3.48
C ILE A 30 -6.81 5.76 3.95
N LEU A 31 -7.03 6.41 5.09
CA LEU A 31 -8.35 6.65 5.66
C LEU A 31 -9.22 7.49 4.71
N PHE A 32 -8.68 8.59 4.17
CA PHE A 32 -9.36 9.43 3.19
C PHE A 32 -9.81 8.61 1.99
N ASN A 33 -8.89 7.87 1.34
CA ASN A 33 -9.22 7.05 0.19
C ASN A 33 -10.27 5.98 0.52
N ALA A 34 -10.17 5.35 1.69
CA ALA A 34 -11.14 4.35 2.13
C ALA A 34 -12.53 4.95 2.37
N TYR A 35 -12.62 6.11 3.02
CA TYR A 35 -13.91 6.78 3.26
C TYR A 35 -14.54 7.29 1.97
N THR A 36 -13.76 7.90 1.08
CA THR A 36 -14.24 8.38 -0.23
C THR A 36 -14.76 7.26 -1.12
N ASN A 37 -14.22 6.05 -0.97
CA ASN A 37 -14.60 4.89 -1.78
C ASN A 37 -15.41 3.84 -0.99
N ARG A 38 -15.92 4.18 0.20
CA ARG A 38 -16.49 3.23 1.17
C ARG A 38 -17.49 2.24 0.57
N GLU A 39 -18.37 2.72 -0.31
CA GLU A 39 -19.47 1.92 -0.87
C GLU A 39 -19.07 1.14 -2.13
N LYS A 40 -17.86 1.36 -2.65
CA LYS A 40 -17.37 0.76 -3.89
C LYS A 40 -16.80 -0.64 -3.65
N ASP A 41 -16.90 -1.45 -4.70
CA ASP A 41 -16.14 -2.69 -4.83
C ASP A 41 -14.70 -2.37 -5.21
N THR A 42 -13.77 -3.22 -4.78
CA THR A 42 -12.37 -3.11 -5.18
C THR A 42 -12.15 -3.71 -6.56
N ASN A 43 -11.16 -3.19 -7.25
CA ASN A 43 -10.68 -3.69 -8.53
C ASN A 43 -9.20 -3.29 -8.70
N ASN A 44 -8.66 -3.40 -9.91
CA ASN A 44 -7.26 -3.04 -10.17
C ASN A 44 -6.97 -1.54 -9.97
N ASP A 45 -7.97 -0.66 -10.16
CA ASP A 45 -7.85 0.79 -9.99
C ASP A 45 -8.17 1.26 -8.56
N ILE A 46 -8.90 0.46 -7.78
CA ILE A 46 -9.29 0.73 -6.40
C ILE A 46 -9.01 -0.51 -5.56
N LEU A 47 -7.80 -0.60 -5.03
CA LEU A 47 -7.33 -1.76 -4.30
C LEU A 47 -7.08 -1.42 -2.84
N PHE A 48 -7.62 -2.22 -1.93
CA PHE A 48 -7.37 -2.11 -0.49
C PHE A 48 -6.98 -3.48 0.06
N GLY A 49 -5.92 -3.51 0.87
CA GLY A 49 -5.42 -4.77 1.38
C GLY A 49 -4.46 -4.65 2.54
N ARG A 50 -3.98 -5.81 2.97
CA ARG A 50 -2.95 -5.95 3.99
C ARG A 50 -2.05 -7.13 3.71
N VAL A 51 -0.86 -7.11 4.30
CA VAL A 51 0.00 -8.30 4.39
C VAL A 51 -0.14 -8.87 5.79
N GLU A 52 -0.42 -10.16 5.89
CA GLU A 52 -0.63 -10.83 7.18
C GLU A 52 0.04 -12.21 7.25
N ASP A 53 0.29 -12.62 8.49
CA ASP A 53 0.72 -13.95 8.91
C ASP A 53 -0.15 -14.45 10.07
N GLU A 54 0.22 -15.57 10.70
CA GLU A 54 -0.50 -16.16 11.83
C GLU A 54 -0.54 -15.24 13.07
N VAL A 55 0.40 -14.30 13.19
CA VAL A 55 0.48 -13.34 14.30
C VAL A 55 -0.34 -12.08 14.01
N GLY A 56 -0.66 -11.83 12.73
CA GLY A 56 -1.54 -10.75 12.29
C GLY A 56 -0.93 -9.87 11.20
N ALA A 57 -1.55 -8.71 10.99
CA ALA A 57 -1.16 -7.79 9.93
C ALA A 57 0.19 -7.11 10.20
N SER A 58 1.06 -7.08 9.19
CA SER A 58 2.36 -6.38 9.22
C SER A 58 2.34 -5.09 8.39
N LEU A 59 1.63 -5.10 7.25
CA LEU A 59 1.42 -3.94 6.38
C LEU A 59 -0.07 -3.74 6.10
N ILE A 60 -0.50 -2.50 6.01
CA ILE A 60 -1.78 -2.08 5.42
C ILE A 60 -1.47 -1.22 4.19
N PHE A 61 -2.18 -1.43 3.08
CA PHE A 61 -1.95 -0.67 1.86
C PHE A 61 -3.24 -0.36 1.10
N CYS A 62 -3.17 0.66 0.25
CA CYS A 62 -4.17 0.88 -0.80
C CYS A 62 -3.54 1.47 -2.07
N ASN A 63 -4.06 1.07 -3.22
CA ASN A 63 -3.72 1.62 -4.53
C ASN A 63 -4.99 2.17 -5.16
N VAL A 64 -5.12 3.49 -5.23
CA VAL A 64 -6.30 4.14 -5.83
C VAL A 64 -5.81 5.02 -6.96
N SER A 65 -6.01 4.57 -8.20
CA SER A 65 -5.59 5.27 -9.41
C SER A 65 -6.26 6.66 -9.49
N PRO A 66 -5.54 7.73 -9.86
CA PRO A 66 -4.15 7.76 -10.35
C PRO A 66 -3.10 8.09 -9.27
N TYR A 67 -3.42 7.88 -7.99
CA TYR A 67 -2.54 8.24 -6.88
C TYR A 67 -1.46 7.18 -6.62
N ASN A 68 -0.43 7.56 -5.86
CA ASN A 68 0.62 6.64 -5.43
C ASN A 68 0.06 5.53 -4.53
N LEU A 69 0.66 4.34 -4.64
CA LEU A 69 0.46 3.24 -3.70
C LEU A 69 0.81 3.71 -2.27
N LEU A 70 -0.15 3.63 -1.36
CA LEU A 70 0.04 3.98 0.04
C LEU A 70 0.35 2.74 0.85
N ILE A 71 1.40 2.77 1.67
CA ILE A 71 1.79 1.64 2.53
C ILE A 71 2.05 2.12 3.95
N HIS A 72 1.45 1.47 4.94
CA HIS A 72 1.71 1.68 6.36
C HIS A 72 2.15 0.37 7.03
N ASN A 73 3.24 0.41 7.80
CA ASN A 73 3.68 -0.73 8.60
C ASN A 73 3.13 -0.69 10.04
N LEU A 74 2.66 -1.85 10.50
CA LEU A 74 2.20 -2.07 11.87
C LEU A 74 3.28 -2.71 12.77
N LYS A 75 4.30 -3.32 12.16
CA LYS A 75 5.46 -3.92 12.82
C LYS A 75 6.73 -3.16 12.42
N GLU A 76 7.79 -3.21 13.23
CA GLU A 76 9.07 -2.54 12.92
C GLU A 76 9.83 -3.23 11.78
N GLU A 77 9.88 -4.57 11.82
CA GLU A 77 10.52 -5.38 10.80
C GLU A 77 9.47 -5.94 9.83
N VAL A 78 9.52 -5.45 8.59
CA VAL A 78 8.52 -5.74 7.54
C VAL A 78 9.13 -6.10 6.19
N ASN A 79 10.43 -6.38 6.13
CA ASN A 79 11.14 -6.63 4.86
C ASN A 79 10.50 -7.79 4.07
N ASP A 80 10.15 -8.90 4.73
CA ASP A 80 9.49 -10.02 4.05
C ASP A 80 8.06 -9.69 3.63
N SER A 81 7.37 -8.84 4.39
CA SER A 81 6.04 -8.36 4.01
C SER A 81 6.08 -7.45 2.79
N ILE A 82 7.14 -6.65 2.64
CA ILE A 82 7.37 -5.83 1.44
C ILE A 82 7.59 -6.73 0.23
N LYS A 83 8.44 -7.77 0.33
CA LYS A 83 8.64 -8.73 -0.77
C LYS A 83 7.33 -9.38 -1.21
N VAL A 84 6.54 -9.86 -0.25
CA VAL A 84 5.24 -10.50 -0.52
C VAL A 84 4.27 -9.53 -1.21
N LEU A 85 4.28 -8.24 -0.83
CA LEU A 85 3.46 -7.23 -1.49
C LEU A 85 3.95 -6.92 -2.92
N VAL A 86 5.27 -6.79 -3.11
CA VAL A 86 5.87 -6.57 -4.44
C VAL A 86 5.52 -7.72 -5.39
N ASP A 87 5.66 -8.96 -4.93
CA ASP A 87 5.35 -10.16 -5.71
C ASP A 87 3.88 -10.17 -6.13
N TYR A 88 2.99 -9.88 -5.19
CA TYR A 88 1.56 -9.77 -5.48
C TYR A 88 1.26 -8.70 -6.53
N ILE A 89 1.87 -7.51 -6.43
CA ILE A 89 1.65 -6.42 -7.40
C ILE A 89 2.10 -6.84 -8.80
N ILE A 90 3.27 -7.46 -8.92
CA ILE A 90 3.83 -7.90 -10.20
C ILE A 90 3.00 -9.03 -10.80
N GLU A 91 2.70 -10.08 -10.03
CA GLU A 91 1.96 -11.26 -10.48
C GLU A 91 0.55 -10.91 -10.96
N ASN A 92 -0.11 -9.96 -10.27
CA ASN A 92 -1.46 -9.52 -10.62
C ASN A 92 -1.49 -8.35 -11.61
N LYS A 93 -0.33 -7.89 -12.10
CA LYS A 93 -0.19 -6.79 -13.07
C LYS A 93 -0.93 -5.52 -12.60
N ILE A 94 -0.76 -5.18 -11.32
CA ILE A 94 -1.35 -3.97 -10.75
C ILE A 94 -0.47 -2.78 -11.11
N ASP A 95 -1.05 -1.82 -11.82
CA ASP A 95 -0.34 -0.59 -12.17
C ASP A 95 -0.20 0.31 -10.94
N ILE A 96 1.02 0.77 -10.69
CA ILE A 96 1.33 1.73 -9.62
C ILE A 96 1.96 2.98 -10.23
N SER A 97 1.43 4.16 -9.88
CA SER A 97 1.96 5.45 -10.37
C SER A 97 3.18 5.93 -9.57
N GLY A 98 3.37 5.38 -8.38
CA GLY A 98 4.43 5.73 -7.44
C GLY A 98 4.14 5.10 -6.08
N ILE A 99 4.97 5.40 -5.07
CA ILE A 99 4.84 4.86 -3.72
C ILE A 99 4.91 6.02 -2.73
N ASN A 100 4.01 6.03 -1.75
CA ASN A 100 4.06 6.94 -0.61
C ASN A 100 4.02 6.13 0.68
N SER A 101 5.16 6.14 1.38
CA SER A 101 5.37 5.48 2.66
C SER A 101 6.57 6.10 3.38
N SER A 102 6.99 5.52 4.50
CA SER A 102 8.27 5.87 5.12
C SER A 102 9.44 5.57 4.18
N LYS A 103 10.52 6.33 4.30
CA LYS A 103 11.73 6.17 3.49
C LYS A 103 12.25 4.72 3.46
N LYS A 104 12.37 4.07 4.63
CA LYS A 104 12.81 2.66 4.76
C LYS A 104 11.93 1.71 3.92
N ILE A 105 10.62 1.92 3.91
CA ILE A 105 9.69 1.07 3.13
C ILE A 105 9.83 1.36 1.64
N CYS A 106 9.89 2.64 1.23
CA CYS A 106 10.06 3.01 -0.16
C CYS A 106 11.36 2.45 -0.75
N GLU A 107 12.50 2.66 -0.09
CA GLU A 107 13.80 2.15 -0.54
C GLU A 107 13.76 0.62 -0.70
N LYS A 108 13.20 -0.09 0.28
CA LYS A 108 13.14 -1.55 0.25
C LYS A 108 12.18 -2.09 -0.81
N PHE A 109 11.04 -1.41 -1.01
CA PHE A 109 10.10 -1.75 -2.07
C PHE A 109 10.75 -1.57 -3.44
N ILE A 110 11.38 -0.41 -3.67
CA ILE A 110 12.04 -0.07 -4.94
C ILE A 110 13.14 -1.09 -5.25
N GLU A 111 14.03 -1.37 -4.29
CA GLU A 111 15.09 -2.37 -4.42
C GLU A 111 14.54 -3.71 -4.93
N TYR A 112 13.51 -4.25 -4.28
CA TYR A 112 12.93 -5.54 -4.68
C TYR A 112 12.15 -5.48 -5.99
N TYR A 113 11.42 -4.38 -6.24
CA TYR A 113 10.65 -4.22 -7.47
C TYR A 113 11.58 -4.11 -8.68
N GLU A 114 12.67 -3.35 -8.59
CA GLU A 114 13.69 -3.23 -9.64
C GLU A 114 14.54 -4.50 -9.82
N GLU A 115 14.72 -5.30 -8.78
CA GLU A 115 15.37 -6.62 -8.93
C GLU A 115 14.50 -7.57 -9.77
N LYS A 116 13.18 -7.55 -9.54
CA LYS A 116 12.23 -8.46 -10.19
C LYS A 116 11.70 -7.96 -11.53
N THR A 117 11.80 -6.67 -11.79
CA THR A 117 11.32 -6.04 -13.02
C THR A 117 12.47 -5.32 -13.72
N LYS A 118 12.35 -5.04 -15.02
CA LYS A 118 13.32 -4.15 -15.71
C LYS A 118 12.97 -2.66 -15.52
N CYS A 119 12.09 -2.35 -14.57
CA CYS A 119 11.63 -0.99 -14.30
C CYS A 119 12.74 -0.19 -13.60
N LYS A 120 12.66 1.14 -13.69
CA LYS A 120 13.46 2.06 -12.89
C LYS A 120 12.53 3.07 -12.23
N PHE A 121 12.72 3.31 -10.94
CA PHE A 121 12.04 4.37 -10.23
C PHE A 121 12.80 5.69 -10.39
N HIS A 122 12.04 6.78 -10.51
CA HIS A 122 12.57 8.13 -10.46
C HIS A 122 12.08 8.79 -9.17
N GLU A 123 13.00 9.11 -8.28
CA GLU A 123 12.68 9.89 -7.08
C GLU A 123 12.31 11.32 -7.49
N ARG A 124 11.22 11.85 -6.95
CA ARG A 124 10.78 13.24 -7.11
C ARG A 124 10.66 13.87 -5.73
N LEU A 125 11.37 14.97 -5.51
CA LEU A 125 11.23 15.80 -4.32
C LEU A 125 10.04 16.74 -4.47
N ALA A 126 9.53 17.30 -3.36
CA ALA A 126 8.38 18.21 -3.38
C ALA A 126 8.59 19.44 -4.28
N MET A 127 9.84 19.89 -4.45
CA MET A 127 10.20 20.97 -5.38
C MET A 127 10.07 20.57 -6.85
N ASP A 128 10.20 19.28 -7.19
CA ASP A 128 10.17 18.77 -8.56
C ASP A 128 8.73 18.61 -9.11
N VAL A 129 7.72 18.84 -8.27
CA VAL A 129 6.29 18.75 -8.61
C VAL A 129 5.69 20.14 -8.91
N MET A 130 6.44 21.22 -8.68
CA MET A 130 5.99 22.60 -8.87
C MET A 130 6.27 23.17 -10.28
N GLU A 131 6.58 22.33 -11.27
CA GLU A 131 6.69 22.72 -12.69
C GLU A 131 5.43 22.39 -13.50
#